data_AF-A0A5J4Q670-F1
#
_entry.id   AF-A0A5J4Q670-F1
#
_cell.length_a   1.000
_cell.length_b   1.000
_cell.length_c   1.000
_cell.angle_alpha   90.00
_cell.angle_beta   90.00
_cell.angle_gamma   90.00
#
_symmetry.space_group_name_H-M   'P 1'
#
loop_
_entity.id
_entity.type
_entity.pdbx_description
1 polymer ?
#
loop_
_entity_poly.entity_id
_entity_poly.type
_entity_poly.pdbx_seq_one_letter_code
_entity_poly.pdbx_strand_id
1 'polypeptide(L)'
;MINKRKIAELLSSFSIEDVEREVIAHFLDTFYLDYSSSHILTDYLHNYNHNKDLSSQIKTLGIDTIKTLENCLEMLIPENDRKLNGTFFTPTYIVDYIIGEIQPKENERNIDPSSGCGAFLIGMAEYYNKQYGKSIKKTVQDNIFGADILPHNIERAKRLLSIYALQRGEILEETDFNLYQRDSLRYQWIEKYNNVVGNPPYVKFQDLSDENREYLIRHWQTIEKGTFNLYFAF
;
A
#
# COMPACT_ATOMS: atom_id res chain seq x y z
N MET A 1 -0.34 1.20 -18.14
CA MET A 1 0.36 2.02 -17.12
C MET A 1 -0.30 3.38 -17.11
N ILE A 2 -0.73 3.86 -15.95
CA ILE A 2 -1.51 5.12 -15.83
C ILE A 2 -0.63 6.30 -16.23
N ASN A 3 -1.22 7.24 -16.99
CA ASN A 3 -0.49 8.40 -17.48
C ASN A 3 -0.27 9.42 -16.37
N LYS A 4 0.98 9.57 -15.91
CA LYS A 4 1.43 10.56 -14.91
C LYS A 4 0.95 11.97 -15.20
N ARG A 5 0.95 12.38 -16.47
CA ARG A 5 0.51 13.72 -16.88
C ARG A 5 -0.97 13.94 -16.61
N LYS A 6 -1.82 12.94 -16.88
CA LYS A 6 -3.26 13.03 -16.60
C LYS A 6 -3.55 13.16 -15.11
N ILE A 7 -2.82 12.44 -14.26
CA ILE A 7 -2.94 12.57 -12.80
C ILE A 7 -2.52 13.98 -12.35
N ALA A 8 -1.41 14.50 -12.88
CA ALA A 8 -0.98 15.87 -12.58
C ALA A 8 -2.01 16.93 -13.03
N GLU A 9 -2.63 16.73 -14.20
CA GLU A 9 -3.72 17.59 -14.70
C GLU A 9 -4.93 17.55 -13.74
N LEU A 10 -5.34 16.37 -13.26
CA LEU A 10 -6.39 16.23 -12.25
C LEU A 10 -6.06 16.98 -10.96
N LEU A 11 -4.85 16.79 -10.44
CA LEU A 11 -4.39 17.42 -9.20
C LEU A 11 -4.20 18.95 -9.31
N SER A 12 -4.23 19.52 -10.53
CA SER A 12 -4.27 20.96 -10.73
C SER A 12 -5.65 21.58 -10.47
N SER A 13 -6.71 20.76 -10.53
CA SER A 13 -8.11 21.20 -10.48
C SER A 13 -8.89 20.62 -9.30
N PHE A 14 -8.43 19.51 -8.73
CA PHE A 14 -9.13 18.78 -7.66
C PHE A 14 -8.16 18.45 -6.51
N SER A 15 -8.70 18.32 -5.31
CA SER A 15 -7.91 17.86 -4.16
C SER A 15 -7.51 16.39 -4.32
N ILE A 16 -6.42 15.98 -3.67
CA ILE A 16 -6.00 14.57 -3.63
C ILE A 16 -7.13 13.67 -3.11
N GLU A 17 -7.86 14.13 -2.09
CA GLU A 17 -8.96 13.40 -1.47
C GLU A 17 -10.13 13.22 -2.44
N ASP A 18 -10.51 14.27 -3.19
CA ASP A 18 -11.58 14.17 -4.20
C ASP A 18 -11.19 13.20 -5.32
N VAL A 19 -9.95 13.27 -5.81
CA VAL A 19 -9.46 12.36 -6.85
C VAL A 19 -9.42 10.92 -6.33
N GLU A 20 -8.94 10.68 -5.10
CA GLU A 20 -8.91 9.34 -4.50
C GLU A 20 -10.31 8.76 -4.34
N ARG A 21 -11.25 9.53 -3.77
CA ARG A 21 -12.64 9.10 -3.59
C ARG A 21 -13.33 8.83 -4.92
N GLU A 22 -13.17 9.69 -5.92
CA GLU A 22 -13.77 9.45 -7.24
C GLU A 22 -13.16 8.21 -7.92
N VAL A 23 -11.85 8.04 -7.84
CA VAL A 23 -11.17 6.86 -8.42
C VAL A 23 -11.70 5.57 -7.79
N ILE A 24 -11.85 5.54 -6.46
CA ILE A 24 -12.38 4.37 -5.75
C ILE A 24 -13.87 4.16 -6.08
N ALA A 25 -14.71 5.19 -5.99
CA ALA A 25 -16.13 5.10 -6.30
C ALA A 25 -16.37 4.65 -7.74
N HIS A 26 -15.63 5.23 -8.69
CA HIS A 26 -15.72 4.85 -10.10
C HIS A 26 -15.31 3.38 -10.32
N PHE A 27 -14.28 2.90 -9.63
CA PHE A 27 -13.87 1.50 -9.70
C PHE A 27 -14.95 0.57 -9.16
N LEU A 28 -15.53 0.88 -7.99
CA LEU A 28 -16.62 0.10 -7.39
C LEU A 28 -17.82 0.01 -8.33
N ASP A 29 -18.24 1.15 -8.91
CA ASP A 29 -19.34 1.19 -9.89
C ASP A 29 -19.07 0.38 -11.14
N THR A 30 -17.86 0.51 -11.70
CA THR A 30 -17.46 -0.16 -12.95
C THR A 30 -17.51 -1.68 -12.81
N PHE A 31 -17.19 -2.18 -11.62
CA PHE A 31 -17.21 -3.61 -11.31
C PHE A 31 -18.49 -4.08 -10.60
N TYR A 32 -19.49 -3.20 -10.43
CA TYR A 32 -20.75 -3.49 -9.72
C TYR A 32 -20.53 -4.08 -8.32
N LEU A 33 -19.55 -3.55 -7.59
CA LEU A 33 -19.18 -4.03 -6.26
C LEU A 33 -20.06 -3.37 -5.19
N ASP A 34 -20.94 -4.15 -4.58
CA ASP A 34 -21.73 -3.70 -3.43
C ASP A 34 -20.82 -3.61 -2.19
N TYR A 35 -20.51 -2.38 -1.79
CA TYR A 35 -19.69 -2.09 -0.62
C TYR A 35 -20.53 -1.69 0.60
N SER A 36 -21.86 -1.79 0.55
CA SER A 36 -22.76 -1.34 1.64
C SER A 36 -22.51 -2.02 2.98
N SER A 37 -21.95 -3.24 2.97
CA SER A 37 -21.58 -4.00 4.16
C SER A 37 -20.12 -3.80 4.60
N SER A 38 -19.32 -3.02 3.85
CA SER A 38 -17.92 -2.76 4.16
C SER A 38 -17.78 -1.42 4.88
N HIS A 39 -17.68 -1.45 6.21
CA HIS A 39 -17.52 -0.23 7.02
C HIS A 39 -16.34 0.64 6.56
N ILE A 40 -15.24 -0.01 6.17
CA ILE A 40 -14.02 0.63 5.65
C ILE A 40 -14.31 1.52 4.44
N LEU A 41 -15.16 1.04 3.52
CA LEU A 41 -15.49 1.76 2.29
C LEU A 41 -16.68 2.70 2.47
N THR A 42 -17.70 2.31 3.26
CA THR A 42 -18.85 3.18 3.54
C THR A 42 -18.44 4.42 4.31
N ASP A 43 -17.54 4.29 5.29
CA ASP A 43 -17.08 5.42 6.09
C ASP A 43 -16.20 6.33 5.25
N TYR A 44 -15.33 5.76 4.40
CA TYR A 44 -14.44 6.53 3.55
C TYR A 44 -15.18 7.32 2.45
N LEU A 45 -16.21 6.71 1.86
CA LEU A 45 -17.07 7.31 0.83
C LEU A 45 -18.32 7.99 1.40
N HIS A 46 -18.38 8.19 2.72
CA HIS A 46 -19.54 8.79 3.37
C HIS A 46 -19.82 10.19 2.82
N ASN A 47 -21.07 10.44 2.42
CA ASN A 47 -21.52 11.67 1.76
C ASN A 47 -20.76 12.05 0.48
N TYR A 48 -19.98 11.14 -0.09
CA TYR A 48 -19.31 11.38 -1.35
C TYR A 48 -20.33 11.33 -2.49
N ASN A 49 -20.27 12.32 -3.38
CA ASN A 49 -21.10 12.38 -4.57
C ASN A 49 -20.21 12.58 -5.79
N HIS A 50 -20.52 11.86 -6.87
CA HIS A 50 -19.75 11.96 -8.10
C HIS A 50 -19.70 13.38 -8.64
N ASN A 51 -18.51 13.85 -8.96
CA ASN A 51 -18.31 15.07 -9.73
C ASN A 51 -18.26 14.70 -11.22
N LYS A 52 -19.25 15.14 -12.01
CA LYS A 52 -19.38 14.77 -13.43
C LYS A 52 -18.10 15.02 -14.25
N ASP A 53 -17.43 16.15 -14.02
CA ASP A 53 -16.22 16.52 -14.75
C ASP A 53 -15.06 15.61 -14.35
N LEU A 54 -14.91 15.33 -13.05
CA LEU A 54 -13.89 14.42 -12.53
C LEU A 54 -14.12 12.97 -12.98
N SER A 55 -15.36 12.48 -12.90
CA SER A 55 -15.76 11.15 -13.38
C SER A 55 -15.42 10.96 -14.86
N SER A 56 -15.65 11.99 -15.69
CA SER A 56 -15.36 11.93 -17.13
C SER A 56 -13.87 11.78 -17.40
N GLN A 57 -13.02 12.45 -16.61
CA GLN A 57 -11.57 12.40 -16.75
C GLN A 57 -11.00 11.07 -16.24
N ILE A 58 -11.50 10.57 -15.11
CA ILE A 58 -11.08 9.30 -14.50
C ILE A 58 -11.39 8.11 -15.41
N LYS A 59 -12.54 8.11 -16.10
CA LYS A 59 -12.86 7.09 -17.12
C LYS A 59 -11.76 6.92 -18.18
N THR A 60 -11.01 7.98 -18.48
CA THR A 60 -9.93 7.94 -19.48
C THR A 60 -8.58 7.46 -18.93
N LEU A 61 -8.49 7.17 -17.63
CA LEU A 61 -7.26 6.67 -16.99
C LEU A 61 -7.05 5.17 -17.22
N GLY A 62 -8.11 4.42 -17.54
CA GLY A 62 -8.04 2.97 -17.77
C GLY A 62 -7.74 2.20 -16.49
N ILE A 63 -8.50 2.47 -15.43
CA ILE A 63 -8.39 1.76 -14.14
C ILE A 63 -9.35 0.57 -14.17
N ASP A 64 -8.83 -0.61 -14.54
CA ASP A 64 -9.61 -1.83 -14.82
C ASP A 64 -9.18 -3.05 -14.00
N THR A 65 -8.15 -2.93 -13.19
CA THR A 65 -7.65 -3.97 -12.30
C THR A 65 -7.28 -3.39 -10.95
N ILE A 66 -7.24 -4.24 -9.91
CA ILE A 66 -6.77 -3.82 -8.58
C ILE A 66 -5.35 -3.25 -8.64
N LYS A 67 -4.50 -3.82 -9.50
CA LYS A 67 -3.13 -3.36 -9.75
C LYS A 67 -3.14 -1.95 -10.36
N THR A 68 -3.96 -1.67 -11.36
CA THR A 68 -4.08 -0.29 -11.88
C THR A 68 -4.66 0.69 -10.86
N LEU A 69 -5.59 0.25 -10.00
CA LEU A 69 -6.14 1.08 -8.92
C LEU A 69 -5.05 1.44 -7.91
N GLU A 70 -4.31 0.45 -7.42
CA GLU A 70 -3.16 0.62 -6.53
C GLU A 70 -2.14 1.61 -7.12
N ASN A 71 -1.71 1.38 -8.37
CA ASN A 71 -0.84 2.31 -9.09
C ASN A 71 -1.40 3.74 -9.12
N CYS A 72 -2.71 3.92 -9.31
CA CYS A 72 -3.34 5.24 -9.29
C CYS A 72 -3.22 5.89 -7.91
N LEU A 73 -3.56 5.16 -6.84
CA LEU A 73 -3.54 5.68 -5.48
C LEU A 73 -2.13 6.06 -5.02
N GLU A 74 -1.13 5.28 -5.41
CA GLU A 74 0.26 5.64 -5.17
C GLU A 74 0.65 6.93 -5.90
N MET A 75 0.14 7.15 -7.11
CA MET A 75 0.40 8.38 -7.87
C MET A 75 -0.18 9.63 -7.19
N LEU A 76 -1.14 9.48 -6.28
CA LEU A 76 -1.74 10.55 -5.47
C LEU A 76 -0.95 10.87 -4.19
N ILE A 77 0.13 10.13 -3.87
CA ILE A 77 1.03 10.49 -2.75
C ILE A 77 1.69 11.86 -3.07
N PRO A 78 1.64 12.85 -2.16
CA PRO A 78 2.27 14.15 -2.35
C PRO A 78 3.77 14.05 -2.67
N GLU A 79 4.28 14.93 -3.54
CA GLU A 79 5.71 14.92 -3.88
C GLU A 79 6.63 15.16 -2.69
N ASN A 80 6.20 15.99 -1.74
CA ASN A 80 6.96 16.26 -0.52
C ASN A 80 7.11 14.98 0.31
N ASP A 81 6.04 14.21 0.47
CA ASP A 81 6.05 12.96 1.22
C ASP A 81 6.94 11.92 0.53
N ARG A 82 6.88 11.82 -0.82
CA ARG A 82 7.76 10.92 -1.56
C ARG A 82 9.24 11.25 -1.40
N LYS A 83 9.59 12.54 -1.44
CA LYS A 83 10.99 12.98 -1.29
C LYS A 83 11.49 12.80 0.14
N LEU A 84 10.70 13.22 1.12
CA LEU A 84 11.07 13.15 2.54
C LEU A 84 11.19 11.71 3.04
N ASN A 85 10.29 10.83 2.62
CA ASN A 85 10.26 9.44 3.07
C ASN A 85 10.94 8.49 2.09
N GLY A 86 11.56 8.98 1.01
CA GLY A 86 12.24 8.15 0.02
C GLY A 86 11.33 7.08 -0.59
N THR A 87 10.04 7.38 -0.78
CA THR A 87 9.04 6.43 -1.26
C THR A 87 9.16 6.25 -2.77
N PHE A 88 9.58 5.04 -3.18
CA PHE A 88 9.61 4.63 -4.57
C PHE A 88 8.61 3.52 -4.81
N PHE A 89 7.85 3.66 -5.90
CA PHE A 89 6.93 2.62 -6.37
C PHE A 89 7.69 1.33 -6.66
N THR A 90 7.11 0.20 -6.25
CA THR A 90 7.57 -1.13 -6.63
C THR A 90 6.73 -1.62 -7.81
N PRO A 91 7.31 -1.71 -9.03
CA PRO A 91 6.57 -2.20 -10.18
C PRO A 91 5.95 -3.57 -9.93
N THR A 92 4.71 -3.76 -10.37
CA THR A 92 3.96 -5.00 -10.18
C THR A 92 4.76 -6.24 -10.60
N TYR A 93 5.49 -6.18 -11.72
CA TYR A 93 6.29 -7.32 -12.17
C TYR A 93 7.45 -7.67 -11.22
N ILE A 94 7.98 -6.69 -10.47
CA ILE A 94 8.99 -6.92 -9.43
C ILE A 94 8.35 -7.55 -8.20
N VAL A 95 7.17 -7.08 -7.80
CA VAL A 95 6.39 -7.68 -6.70
C VAL A 95 6.07 -9.15 -7.02
N ASP A 96 5.51 -9.40 -8.20
CA ASP A 96 5.15 -10.76 -8.66
C ASP A 96 6.40 -11.66 -8.74
N TYR A 97 7.54 -11.13 -9.21
CA TYR A 97 8.82 -11.85 -9.26
C TYR A 97 9.31 -12.24 -7.87
N ILE A 98 9.42 -11.27 -6.93
CA ILE A 98 9.93 -11.53 -5.58
C ILE A 98 9.05 -12.54 -4.85
N ILE A 99 7.73 -12.41 -4.93
CA ILE A 99 6.80 -13.37 -4.32
C ILE A 99 6.95 -14.76 -4.98
N GLY A 100 7.12 -14.80 -6.31
CA GLY A 100 7.33 -16.03 -7.07
C GLY A 100 8.66 -16.74 -6.77
N GLU A 101 9.70 -16.02 -6.35
CA GLU A 101 10.97 -16.58 -5.88
C GLU A 101 10.88 -17.09 -4.44
N ILE A 102 10.18 -16.36 -3.56
CA ILE A 102 10.02 -16.74 -2.15
C ILE A 102 9.10 -17.94 -1.99
N GLN A 103 8.03 -18.02 -2.80
CA GLN A 103 7.04 -19.10 -2.78
C GLN A 103 6.51 -19.40 -1.37
N PRO A 104 5.96 -18.39 -0.66
CA PRO A 104 5.57 -18.55 0.73
C PRO A 104 4.51 -19.64 0.86
N LYS A 105 4.62 -20.50 1.88
CA LYS A 105 3.70 -21.63 2.09
C LYS A 105 2.37 -21.17 2.68
N GLU A 106 1.33 -21.97 2.51
CA GLU A 106 -0.07 -21.63 2.90
C GLU A 106 -0.26 -21.09 4.34
N ASN A 107 0.57 -21.54 5.28
CA ASN A 107 0.51 -21.18 6.71
C ASN A 107 1.63 -20.22 7.15
N GLU A 108 2.42 -19.70 6.21
CA GLU A 108 3.54 -18.82 6.53
C GLU A 108 3.08 -17.38 6.70
N ARG A 109 3.64 -16.72 7.73
CA ARG A 109 3.40 -15.31 8.02
C ARG A 109 4.42 -14.47 7.28
N ASN A 110 3.95 -13.45 6.58
CA ASN A 110 4.76 -12.62 5.69
C ASN A 110 4.57 -11.17 6.07
N ILE A 111 5.66 -10.43 6.21
CA ILE A 111 5.61 -9.01 6.56
C ILE A 111 6.26 -8.13 5.50
N ASP A 112 5.62 -6.99 5.24
CA ASP A 112 6.29 -5.82 4.66
C ASP A 112 6.48 -4.72 5.72
N PRO A 113 7.71 -4.50 6.22
CA PRO A 113 7.97 -3.51 7.27
C PRO A 113 7.99 -2.07 6.76
N SER A 114 7.76 -1.83 5.48
CA SER A 114 7.68 -0.50 4.87
C SER A 114 6.64 -0.51 3.75
N SER A 115 5.43 -0.94 4.11
CA SER A 115 4.45 -1.47 3.15
C SER A 115 3.91 -0.48 2.13
N GLY A 116 4.07 0.83 2.38
CA GLY A 116 3.48 1.86 1.54
C GLY A 116 1.98 1.64 1.39
N CYS A 117 1.45 1.86 0.18
CA CYS A 117 0.06 1.58 -0.15
C CYS A 117 -0.26 0.07 -0.26
N GLY A 118 0.70 -0.82 0.00
CA GLY A 118 0.46 -2.26 0.12
C GLY A 118 0.69 -3.06 -1.16
N ALA A 119 1.58 -2.62 -2.06
CA ALA A 119 1.87 -3.34 -3.30
C ALA A 119 2.23 -4.83 -3.06
N PHE A 120 3.13 -5.12 -2.11
CA PHE A 120 3.45 -6.49 -1.72
C PHE A 120 2.29 -7.18 -0.98
N LEU A 121 1.49 -6.45 -0.21
CA LEU A 121 0.35 -7.01 0.52
C LEU A 121 -0.73 -7.51 -0.46
N ILE A 122 -1.06 -6.70 -1.47
CA ILE A 122 -1.98 -7.08 -2.56
C ILE A 122 -1.38 -8.21 -3.38
N GLY A 123 -0.09 -8.14 -3.73
CA GLY A 123 0.60 -9.21 -4.44
C GLY A 123 0.53 -10.55 -3.70
N MET A 124 0.70 -10.53 -2.37
CA MET A 124 0.56 -11.71 -1.54
C MET A 124 -0.90 -12.21 -1.50
N ALA A 125 -1.88 -11.32 -1.32
CA ALA A 125 -3.29 -11.71 -1.39
C ALA A 125 -3.65 -12.41 -2.71
N GLU A 126 -3.17 -11.88 -3.85
CA GLU A 126 -3.33 -12.51 -5.15
C GLU A 126 -2.64 -13.88 -5.23
N TYR A 127 -1.39 -13.97 -4.75
CA TYR A 127 -0.61 -15.20 -4.77
C TYR A 127 -1.29 -16.31 -3.98
N TYR A 128 -1.70 -16.06 -2.73
CA TYR A 128 -2.35 -17.07 -1.89
C TYR A 128 -3.70 -17.53 -2.46
N ASN A 129 -4.47 -16.59 -3.02
CA ASN A 129 -5.73 -16.93 -3.68
C ASN A 129 -5.49 -17.82 -4.92
N LYS A 130 -4.50 -17.50 -5.76
CA LYS A 130 -4.17 -18.27 -6.97
C LYS A 130 -3.53 -19.62 -6.66
N GLN A 131 -2.59 -19.66 -5.73
CA GLN A 131 -1.77 -20.83 -5.43
C GLN A 131 -2.47 -21.85 -4.53
N TYR A 132 -3.24 -21.38 -3.54
CA TYR A 132 -3.85 -22.23 -2.52
C TYR A 132 -5.38 -22.19 -2.53
N GLY A 133 -6.01 -21.31 -3.33
CA GLY A 133 -7.46 -21.09 -3.26
C GLY A 133 -7.90 -20.49 -1.92
N LYS A 134 -6.96 -19.93 -1.14
CA LYS A 134 -7.25 -19.36 0.18
C LYS A 134 -8.10 -18.10 0.01
N SER A 135 -9.08 -17.93 0.89
CA SER A 135 -9.93 -16.73 0.93
C SER A 135 -9.09 -15.48 1.22
N ILE A 136 -9.50 -14.33 0.69
CA ILE A 136 -8.80 -13.06 0.92
C ILE A 136 -8.82 -12.70 2.40
N LYS A 137 -9.98 -12.84 3.07
CA LYS A 137 -10.13 -12.61 4.51
C LYS A 137 -9.17 -13.46 5.33
N LYS A 138 -9.12 -14.77 5.05
CA LYS A 138 -8.18 -15.67 5.75
C LYS A 138 -6.73 -15.33 5.47
N THR A 139 -6.41 -14.95 4.24
CA THR A 139 -5.05 -14.55 3.87
C THR A 139 -4.62 -13.26 4.61
N VAL A 140 -5.50 -12.26 4.67
CA VAL A 140 -5.25 -11.00 5.39
C VAL A 140 -5.07 -11.24 6.90
N GLN A 141 -5.90 -12.10 7.49
CA GLN A 141 -5.84 -12.46 8.91
C GLN A 141 -4.57 -13.26 9.28
N ASP A 142 -4.24 -14.27 8.48
CA ASP A 142 -3.28 -15.29 8.90
C ASP A 142 -1.87 -15.07 8.30
N ASN A 143 -1.78 -14.47 7.11
CA ASN A 143 -0.55 -14.46 6.31
C ASN A 143 0.05 -13.08 6.05
N ILE A 144 -0.76 -12.01 6.06
CA ILE A 144 -0.32 -10.68 5.62
C ILE A 144 -0.16 -9.76 6.82
N PHE A 145 1.06 -9.27 6.99
CA PHE A 145 1.45 -8.30 8.02
C PHE A 145 2.12 -7.11 7.35
N GLY A 146 1.90 -5.90 7.86
CA GLY A 146 2.46 -4.70 7.25
C GLY A 146 2.68 -3.59 8.25
N ALA A 147 3.69 -2.77 7.99
CA ALA A 147 3.96 -1.57 8.74
C ALA A 147 4.38 -0.42 7.82
N ASP A 148 3.92 0.79 8.14
CA ASP A 148 4.34 2.01 7.47
C ASP A 148 4.28 3.16 8.48
N ILE A 149 5.18 4.13 8.34
CA ILE A 149 5.22 5.29 9.23
C ILE A 149 4.07 6.26 8.95
N LEU A 150 3.56 6.29 7.71
CA LEU A 150 2.52 7.20 7.27
C LEU A 150 1.13 6.55 7.43
N PRO A 151 0.21 7.18 8.19
CA PRO A 151 -1.11 6.60 8.43
C PRO A 151 -1.92 6.44 7.14
N HIS A 152 -1.80 7.39 6.19
CA HIS A 152 -2.55 7.33 4.93
C HIS A 152 -2.16 6.12 4.06
N ASN A 153 -0.92 5.63 4.17
CA ASN A 153 -0.46 4.44 3.45
C ASN A 153 -1.14 3.17 3.98
N ILE A 154 -1.20 3.03 5.31
CA ILE A 154 -1.92 1.93 5.97
C ILE A 154 -3.40 1.95 5.58
N GLU A 155 -4.04 3.11 5.64
CA GLU A 155 -5.46 3.24 5.31
C GLU A 155 -5.74 2.96 3.82
N ARG A 156 -4.84 3.34 2.91
CA ARG A 156 -4.93 2.97 1.49
C ARG A 156 -4.75 1.46 1.27
N ALA A 157 -3.79 0.84 1.95
CA ALA A 157 -3.58 -0.60 1.87
C ALA A 157 -4.81 -1.39 2.34
N LYS A 158 -5.43 -0.98 3.45
CA LYS A 158 -6.69 -1.55 3.93
C LYS A 158 -7.80 -1.42 2.88
N ARG A 159 -8.01 -0.22 2.32
CA ARG A 159 -9.02 0.01 1.27
C ARG A 159 -8.77 -0.87 0.04
N LEU A 160 -7.54 -0.96 -0.44
CA LEU A 160 -7.19 -1.80 -1.59
C LEU A 160 -7.46 -3.28 -1.32
N LEU A 161 -7.09 -3.79 -0.15
CA LEU A 161 -7.38 -5.17 0.25
C LEU A 161 -8.88 -5.42 0.39
N SER A 162 -9.63 -4.46 0.94
CA SER A 162 -11.10 -4.55 1.05
C SER A 162 -11.78 -4.57 -0.32
N ILE A 163 -11.32 -3.75 -1.25
CA ILE A 163 -11.81 -3.76 -2.65
C ILE A 163 -11.47 -5.10 -3.31
N TYR A 164 -10.26 -5.62 -3.10
CA TYR A 164 -9.85 -6.91 -3.64
C TYR A 164 -10.68 -8.08 -3.06
N ALA A 165 -11.00 -8.03 -1.77
CA ALA A 165 -11.91 -8.97 -1.12
C ALA A 165 -13.33 -8.89 -1.70
N LEU A 166 -13.85 -7.67 -1.93
CA LEU A 166 -15.16 -7.47 -2.56
C LEU A 166 -15.23 -8.06 -3.97
N GLN A 167 -14.16 -7.95 -4.77
CA GLN A 167 -14.06 -8.62 -6.08
C GLN A 167 -14.14 -10.15 -6.00
N ARG A 168 -14.11 -10.73 -4.79
CA ARG A 168 -14.27 -12.17 -4.51
C ARG A 168 -15.49 -12.47 -3.64
N GLY A 169 -16.35 -11.49 -3.38
CA GLY A 169 -17.54 -11.65 -2.55
C GLY A 169 -17.23 -11.76 -1.06
N GLU A 170 -16.06 -11.29 -0.61
CA GLU A 170 -15.64 -11.30 0.78
C GLU A 170 -15.69 -9.88 1.38
N ILE A 171 -15.98 -9.79 2.68
CA ILE A 171 -15.96 -8.54 3.45
C ILE A 171 -14.82 -8.60 4.48
N LEU A 172 -13.99 -7.57 4.46
CA LEU A 172 -12.95 -7.34 5.48
C LEU A 172 -13.44 -6.30 6.48
N GLU A 173 -13.18 -6.58 7.75
CA GLU A 173 -13.40 -5.71 8.90
C GLU A 173 -12.06 -5.18 9.41
N GLU A 174 -12.06 -4.07 10.15
CA GLU A 174 -10.84 -3.50 10.75
C GLU A 174 -10.06 -4.52 11.59
N THR A 175 -10.74 -5.46 12.25
CA THR A 175 -10.13 -6.51 13.09
C THR A 175 -9.46 -7.62 12.29
N ASP A 176 -9.66 -7.69 10.97
CA ASP A 176 -9.02 -8.68 10.11
C ASP A 176 -7.56 -8.31 9.80
N PHE A 177 -7.20 -7.03 9.89
CA PHE A 177 -5.93 -6.51 9.42
C PHE A 177 -4.82 -6.61 10.46
N ASN A 178 -3.65 -7.08 10.02
CA ASN A 178 -2.40 -6.96 10.76
C ASN A 178 -1.51 -5.84 10.17
N LEU A 179 -2.10 -4.67 9.92
CA LEU A 179 -1.43 -3.50 9.34
C LEU A 179 -1.31 -2.39 10.37
N TYR A 180 -0.11 -1.84 10.54
CA TYR A 180 0.20 -0.96 11.66
C TYR A 180 0.90 0.32 11.24
N GLN A 181 0.40 1.46 11.73
CA GLN A 181 1.16 2.71 11.66
C GLN A 181 2.32 2.65 12.66
N ARG A 182 3.57 2.55 12.19
CA ARG A 182 4.76 2.53 13.05
C ARG A 182 6.04 2.84 12.28
N ASP A 183 7.02 3.36 12.99
CA ASP A 183 8.41 3.44 12.51
C ASP A 183 9.08 2.07 12.75
N SER A 184 9.29 1.32 11.66
CA SER A 184 9.85 -0.03 11.70
C SER A 184 11.30 -0.10 12.17
N LEU A 185 12.05 1.00 12.09
CA LEU A 185 13.43 1.08 12.58
C LEU A 185 13.51 1.46 14.07
N ARG A 186 12.42 1.95 14.65
CA ARG A 186 12.28 2.24 16.09
C ARG A 186 11.44 1.22 16.84
N TYR A 187 10.61 0.46 16.12
CA TYR A 187 9.76 -0.56 16.71
C TYR A 187 10.56 -1.80 17.12
N GLN A 188 10.31 -2.31 18.32
CA GLN A 188 10.91 -3.54 18.80
C GLN A 188 10.11 -4.75 18.31
N TRP A 189 10.56 -5.36 17.22
CA TRP A 189 9.97 -6.58 16.66
C TRP A 189 10.18 -7.77 17.60
N ILE A 190 9.10 -8.23 18.23
CA ILE A 190 9.08 -9.46 19.04
C ILE A 190 8.40 -10.61 18.27
N GLU A 191 7.59 -10.26 17.29
CA GLU A 191 6.89 -11.19 16.41
C GLU A 191 7.86 -11.83 15.42
N LYS A 192 7.59 -13.08 15.08
CA LYS A 192 8.34 -13.81 14.06
C LYS A 192 7.50 -13.98 12.81
N TYR A 193 8.16 -13.73 11.69
CA TYR A 193 7.63 -13.91 10.34
C TYR A 193 8.49 -14.93 9.61
N ASN A 194 7.87 -15.70 8.74
CA ASN A 194 8.56 -16.66 7.89
C ASN A 194 9.29 -15.94 6.76
N ASN A 195 8.64 -14.91 6.20
CA ASN A 195 9.14 -14.13 5.07
C ASN A 195 9.07 -12.64 5.38
N VAL A 196 10.13 -11.91 5.02
CA VAL A 196 10.18 -10.44 5.05
C VAL A 196 10.38 -9.99 3.62
N VAL A 197 9.43 -9.21 3.10
CA VAL A 197 9.43 -8.68 1.73
C VAL A 197 9.19 -7.19 1.78
N GLY A 198 9.55 -6.45 0.74
CA GLY A 198 9.25 -5.04 0.71
C GLY A 198 10.20 -4.26 -0.17
N ASN A 199 9.92 -2.96 -0.26
CA ASN A 199 10.81 -1.99 -0.88
C ASN A 199 11.08 -0.86 0.12
N PRO A 200 12.13 -0.99 0.95
CA PRO A 200 12.43 -0.01 1.98
C PRO A 200 12.71 1.38 1.40
N PRO A 201 12.56 2.45 2.21
CA PRO A 201 12.75 3.81 1.76
C PRO A 201 14.20 4.13 1.38
N TYR A 202 14.39 4.83 0.26
CA TYR A 202 15.72 5.23 -0.24
C TYR A 202 16.04 6.67 0.14
N VAL A 203 16.40 6.88 1.41
CA VAL A 203 16.77 8.20 1.94
C VAL A 203 18.28 8.26 2.14
N LYS A 204 18.95 9.26 1.54
CA LYS A 204 20.40 9.43 1.72
C LYS A 204 20.68 9.96 3.12
N PHE A 205 21.85 9.62 3.65
CA PHE A 205 22.35 10.19 4.90
C PHE A 205 22.14 11.71 5.03
N GLN A 206 22.41 12.47 3.97
CA GLN A 206 22.33 13.94 3.94
C GLN A 206 20.90 14.48 4.05
N ASP A 207 19.89 13.67 3.73
CA ASP A 207 18.47 14.07 3.74
C ASP A 207 17.78 13.69 5.07
N LEU A 208 18.43 12.90 5.93
CA LEU A 208 17.94 12.57 7.27
C LEU A 208 18.14 13.73 8.25
N SER A 209 17.21 13.90 9.18
CA SER A 209 17.40 14.81 10.33
C SER A 209 18.53 14.33 11.23
N ASP A 210 19.16 15.26 11.95
CA ASP A 210 20.25 14.93 12.88
C ASP A 210 19.79 13.96 13.98
N GLU A 211 18.57 14.14 14.51
CA GLU A 211 17.95 13.20 15.45
C GLU A 211 17.86 11.77 14.87
N ASN A 212 17.38 11.63 13.63
CA ASN A 212 17.28 10.33 12.99
C ASN A 212 18.66 9.72 12.76
N ARG A 213 19.66 10.50 12.31
CA ARG A 213 21.03 10.00 12.13
C ARG A 213 21.60 9.48 13.44
N GLU A 214 21.49 10.25 14.53
CA GLU A 214 22.01 9.85 15.84
C GLU A 214 21.34 8.60 16.37
N TYR A 215 20.01 8.50 16.25
CA TYR A 215 19.29 7.30 16.64
C TYR A 215 19.78 6.09 15.84
N LEU A 216 19.79 6.22 14.53
CA LEU A 216 20.10 5.15 13.60
C LEU A 216 21.51 4.57 13.78
N ILE A 217 22.53 5.43 13.91
CA ILE A 217 23.93 5.02 14.15
C ILE A 217 24.07 4.25 15.47
N ARG A 218 23.29 4.59 16.50
CA ARG A 218 23.36 3.92 17.82
C ARG A 218 22.66 2.57 17.86
N HIS A 219 21.68 2.34 16.99
CA HIS A 219 20.79 1.16 17.08
C HIS A 219 20.99 0.15 15.95
N TRP A 220 21.63 0.54 14.83
CA TRP A 220 21.75 -0.32 13.66
C TRP A 220 23.21 -0.45 13.20
N GLN A 221 23.75 -1.66 13.34
CA GLN A 221 25.15 -1.96 13.02
C GLN A 221 25.51 -1.71 11.55
N THR A 222 24.57 -1.95 10.63
CA THR A 222 24.76 -1.79 9.18
C THR A 222 25.02 -0.35 8.74
N ILE A 223 24.72 0.62 9.61
CA ILE A 223 24.85 2.05 9.34
C ILE A 223 25.67 2.79 10.40
N GLU A 224 26.44 2.05 11.20
CA GLU A 224 27.30 2.60 12.26
C GLU A 224 28.40 3.53 11.69
N LYS A 225 28.87 3.26 10.45
CA LYS A 225 30.04 3.93 9.87
C LYS A 225 29.81 4.39 8.43
N GLY A 226 30.35 5.57 8.12
CA GLY A 226 30.38 6.12 6.77
C GLY A 226 29.04 6.72 6.31
N THR A 227 28.99 7.08 5.03
CA THR A 227 27.76 7.55 4.38
C THR A 227 26.90 6.33 4.02
N PHE A 228 25.63 6.35 4.40
CA PHE A 228 24.69 5.27 4.13
C PHE A 228 23.41 5.75 3.44
N ASN A 229 22.63 4.77 2.96
CA ASN A 229 21.23 4.96 2.63
C ASN A 229 20.37 4.27 3.71
N LEU A 230 19.22 4.85 4.03
CA LEU A 230 18.33 4.38 5.09
C LEU A 230 17.93 2.90 4.92
N TYR A 231 17.78 2.41 3.69
CA TYR A 231 17.41 1.02 3.45
C TYR A 231 18.41 0.00 4.02
N PHE A 232 19.65 0.36 4.34
CA PHE A 232 20.61 -0.55 4.98
C PHE A 232 20.20 -0.94 6.42
N ALA A 233 19.31 -0.17 7.06
CA ALA A 233 18.81 -0.47 8.40
C ALA A 233 17.60 -1.41 8.42
N PHE A 234 16.97 -1.64 7.26
CA PHE A 234 15.86 -2.58 7.07
C PHE A 234 16.39 -3.97 6.76
#